data_AF-A0A966SCA4-F1
#
_entry.id   AF-A0A966SCA4-F1
#
_cell.length_a   1.000
_cell.length_b   1.000
_cell.length_c   1.000
_cell.angle_alpha   90.00
_cell.angle_beta   90.00
_cell.angle_gamma   90.00
#
_symmetry.space_group_name_H-M   'P 1'
#
loop_
_entity.id
_entity.type
_entity.pdbx_description
1 polymer ?
#
loop_
_entity_poly.entity_id
_entity_poly.type
_entity_poly.pdbx_seq_one_letter_code
_entity_poly.pdbx_strand_id
1 'polypeptide(L)' 'MIVDRDRWQLSVHAKGVEREPVVIIDHFLADPTALIDEAAALSFTPMAEYYPGVRAPAAPTTRTAVVESLLPIFHE' A
#
# COMPACT_ATOMS: atom_id res chain seq x y z
N MET A 1 -9.77 10.55 9.16
CA MET A 1 -8.34 10.96 9.26
C MET A 1 -8.13 12.21 8.40
N ILE A 2 -7.34 13.21 8.83
CA ILE A 2 -6.93 14.31 7.94
C ILE A 2 -5.79 13.77 7.07
N VAL A 3 -5.99 13.71 5.75
CA VAL A 3 -4.91 13.32 4.83
C VAL A 3 -4.05 14.54 4.56
N ASP A 4 -2.85 14.55 5.12
CA ASP A 4 -1.81 15.52 4.79
C ASP A 4 -1.15 15.08 3.48
N ARG A 5 -1.49 15.77 2.38
CA ARG A 5 -0.89 15.53 1.06
C ARG A 5 0.41 16.29 0.87
N ASP A 6 0.72 17.27 1.72
CA ASP A 6 1.90 18.12 1.55
C ASP A 6 3.20 17.34 1.78
N ARG A 7 3.13 16.21 2.51
CA ARG A 7 4.25 15.29 2.67
C ARG A 7 4.47 14.33 1.51
N TRP A 8 3.51 14.21 0.59
CA TRP A 8 3.59 13.21 -0.49
C TRP A 8 4.69 13.61 -1.46
N GLN A 9 5.48 12.62 -1.88
CA GLN A 9 6.45 12.78 -2.94
C GLN A 9 6.00 11.96 -4.14
N LEU A 10 5.88 12.62 -5.29
CA LEU A 10 5.37 12.02 -6.52
C LEU A 10 6.47 11.93 -7.56
N SER A 11 6.63 10.75 -8.15
CA SER A 11 7.45 10.57 -9.36
C SER A 11 6.71 9.72 -10.38
N VAL A 12 7.02 9.92 -11.66
CA VAL A 12 6.46 9.13 -12.76
C VAL A 12 7.61 8.50 -13.53
N HIS A 13 7.55 7.18 -13.68
CA HIS A 13 8.56 6.42 -14.38
C HIS A 13 7.91 5.65 -15.52
N ALA A 14 8.47 5.77 -16.73
CA ALA A 14 8.15 4.85 -17.81
C ALA A 14 8.86 3.51 -17.58
N LYS A 15 8.15 2.39 -17.67
CA LYS A 15 8.73 1.04 -17.51
C LYS A 15 8.59 0.21 -18.78
N GLY A 16 9.59 -0.64 -19.02
CA GLY A 16 9.61 -1.55 -20.18
C GLY A 16 9.73 -0.84 -21.54
N VAL A 17 9.62 -1.62 -22.61
CA VAL A 17 9.64 -1.12 -24.00
C VAL A 17 8.34 -0.37 -24.32
N GLU A 18 7.23 -0.76 -23.70
CA GLU A 18 5.90 -0.17 -23.86
C GLU A 18 5.83 1.27 -23.32
N ARG A 19 6.77 1.65 -22.44
CA ARG A 19 6.84 2.98 -21.80
C ARG A 19 5.59 3.34 -20.99
N GLU A 20 4.88 2.35 -20.47
CA GLU A 20 3.70 2.58 -19.65
C GLU A 20 4.08 3.42 -18.42
N PRO A 21 3.34 4.52 -18.13
CA PRO A 21 3.63 5.37 -17.00
C PRO A 21 3.27 4.69 -15.68
N VAL A 22 4.22 4.61 -14.77
CA VAL A 22 4.03 4.15 -13.39
C VAL A 22 4.22 5.33 -12.45
N VAL A 23 3.16 5.67 -11.72
CA VAL A 23 3.20 6.69 -10.67
C VAL A 23 3.70 6.05 -9.37
N ILE A 24 4.70 6.67 -8.75
CA ILE A 24 5.17 6.33 -7.40
C ILE A 24 4.73 7.46 -6.47
N ILE A 25 4.11 7.08 -5.35
CA ILE A 25 3.68 7.99 -4.28
C ILE A 25 4.41 7.57 -3.01
N ASP A 26 5.47 8.30 -2.69
CA ASP A 26 6.22 8.10 -1.45
C ASP A 26 5.61 8.93 -0.32
N HIS A 27 5.85 8.46 0.91
CA HIS A 27 5.39 9.11 2.15
C HIS A 27 3.86 9.31 2.23
N PHE A 28 3.07 8.49 1.54
CA PHE A 28 1.61 8.61 1.59
C PHE A 28 1.00 8.17 2.93
N LEU A 29 1.72 7.39 3.74
CA LEU A 29 1.33 6.96 5.09
C LEU A 29 2.00 7.81 6.17
N ALA A 30 1.27 8.08 7.25
CA ALA A 30 1.76 8.95 8.33
C ALA A 30 2.74 8.23 9.24
N ASP A 31 2.46 6.95 9.48
CA ASP A 31 3.25 6.06 10.31
C ASP A 31 3.32 4.68 9.61
N PRO A 32 4.31 4.49 8.72
CA PRO A 32 4.52 3.20 8.07
C PRO A 32 5.04 2.13 9.03
N THR A 33 5.70 2.52 10.13
CA THR A 33 6.28 1.59 11.11
C THR A 33 5.18 0.80 11.82
N ALA A 34 4.09 1.47 12.22
CA ALA A 34 2.95 0.79 12.84
C ALA A 34 2.36 -0.35 11.97
N LEU A 35 2.37 -0.18 10.64
CA LEU A 35 1.87 -1.21 9.71
C LEU A 35 2.85 -2.39 9.58
N ILE A 36 4.15 -2.10 9.61
CA ILE A 36 5.20 -3.13 9.59
C ILE A 36 5.12 -3.97 10.86
N ASP A 37 5.01 -3.33 12.02
CA ASP A 37 4.93 -4.00 13.32
C ASP A 37 3.68 -4.89 13.42
N GLU A 38 2.54 -4.39 12.94
CA GLU A 38 1.30 -5.16 12.88
C GLU A 38 1.43 -6.37 11.94
N ALA A 39 1.99 -6.18 10.75
CA ALA A 39 2.20 -7.25 9.78
C ALA A 39 3.18 -8.32 10.29
N ALA A 40 4.24 -7.89 11.00
CA ALA A 40 5.24 -8.78 11.59
C ALA A 40 4.67 -9.69 12.69
N ALA A 41 3.56 -9.28 13.33
CA ALA A 41 2.88 -10.05 14.35
C ALA A 41 1.90 -11.10 13.78
N LEU A 42 1.67 -11.14 12.46
CA LEU A 42 0.72 -12.07 11.84
C LEU A 42 1.29 -13.49 11.68
N SER A 43 0.41 -14.47 11.72
CA SER A 43 0.75 -15.87 11.40
C SER A 43 0.61 -16.12 9.91
N PHE A 44 1.73 -16.40 9.24
CA PHE A 44 1.77 -16.67 7.81
C PHE A 44 1.54 -18.16 7.54
N THR A 45 0.59 -18.46 6.66
CA THR A 45 0.28 -19.84 6.25
C THR A 45 0.09 -19.93 4.74
N PRO A 46 0.20 -21.13 4.15
CA PRO A 46 -0.26 -21.35 2.78
C PRO A 46 -1.77 -21.11 2.70
N MET A 47 -2.22 -20.15 1.87
CA MET A 47 -3.62 -19.68 1.90
C MET A 47 -4.43 -19.81 0.59
N ALA A 48 -3.87 -20.20 -0.56
CA ALA A 48 -4.69 -20.68 -1.70
C ALA A 48 -3.89 -21.35 -2.83
N GLU A 49 -4.63 -21.98 -3.73
CA GLU A 49 -4.17 -22.66 -4.95
C GLU A 49 -3.61 -21.70 -6.02
N TYR A 50 -4.25 -20.55 -6.26
CA TYR A 50 -3.93 -19.66 -7.40
C TYR A 50 -2.85 -18.60 -7.14
N TYR A 51 -2.49 -18.40 -5.87
CA TYR A 51 -1.44 -17.45 -5.47
C TYR A 51 -0.47 -18.20 -4.55
N PRO A 52 0.49 -18.94 -5.13
CA PRO A 52 1.40 -19.78 -4.37
C PRO A 52 2.25 -18.91 -3.41
N GLY A 53 2.50 -19.43 -2.21
CA GLY A 53 3.30 -18.78 -1.18
C GLY A 53 2.65 -18.76 0.20
N VAL A 54 3.44 -18.37 1.22
CA VAL A 54 2.96 -18.13 2.59
C VAL A 54 2.49 -16.68 2.72
N ARG A 55 1.32 -16.48 3.32
CA ARG A 55 0.70 -15.17 3.48
C ARG A 55 -0.20 -15.14 4.71
N ALA A 56 -0.61 -13.95 5.11
CA ALA A 56 -1.62 -13.72 6.12
C ALA A 56 -2.66 -12.74 5.57
N PRO A 57 -3.92 -12.78 6.03
CA PRO A 57 -4.87 -11.70 5.76
C PRO A 57 -4.31 -10.38 6.29
N ALA A 58 -4.41 -9.31 5.51
CA ALA A 58 -4.07 -7.98 6.01
C ALA A 58 -5.01 -7.60 7.17
N ALA A 59 -4.47 -7.00 8.22
CA ALA A 59 -5.26 -6.52 9.34
C ALA A 59 -6.26 -5.43 8.89
N PRO A 60 -7.49 -5.37 9.45
CA PRO A 60 -8.50 -4.39 9.06
C PRO A 60 -8.03 -2.93 9.20
N THR A 61 -7.27 -2.67 10.25
CA THR A 61 -6.51 -1.45 10.56
C THR A 61 -5.58 -1.07 9.42
N THR A 62 -4.69 -1.98 9.01
CA THR A 62 -3.80 -1.81 7.85
C THR A 62 -4.58 -1.45 6.59
N ARG A 63 -5.64 -2.20 6.28
CA ARG A 63 -6.47 -1.94 5.10
C ARG A 63 -7.10 -0.55 5.14
N THR A 64 -7.65 -0.17 6.30
CA THR A 64 -8.30 1.13 6.48
C THR A 64 -7.31 2.27 6.32
N ALA A 65 -6.14 2.18 6.96
CA ALA A 65 -5.10 3.21 6.88
C ALA A 65 -4.61 3.45 5.44
N VAL A 66 -4.40 2.38 4.67
CA VAL A 66 -3.98 2.49 3.26
C VAL A 66 -5.08 3.10 2.40
N VAL A 67 -6.31 2.59 2.52
CA VAL A 67 -7.45 3.10 1.73
C VAL A 67 -7.70 4.56 2.03
N GLU A 68 -7.81 4.95 3.30
CA GLU A 68 -8.07 6.33 3.70
C GLU A 68 -6.96 7.29 3.24
N SER A 69 -5.70 6.85 3.30
CA SER A 69 -4.58 7.65 2.81
C SER A 69 -4.67 7.87 1.30
N LEU A 70 -5.10 6.87 0.54
CA LEU A 70 -5.18 6.94 -0.92
C LEU A 70 -6.50 7.51 -1.45
N LEU A 71 -7.58 7.59 -0.65
CA LEU A 71 -8.88 8.18 -1.05
C LEU A 71 -8.77 9.40 -1.98
N PRO A 72 -7.93 10.41 -1.66
CA PRO A 72 -7.55 11.49 -2.57
C PRO A 72 -7.36 11.24 -4.07
N ILE A 73 -6.85 10.07 -4.46
CA ILE A 73 -6.48 9.76 -5.85
C ILE A 73 -7.63 9.09 -6.60
N PHE A 74 -8.62 8.57 -5.88
CA PHE A 74 -9.79 7.96 -6.47
C PHE A 74 -10.81 9.07 -6.71
N HIS A 75 -11.00 9.42 -7.99
CA HIS A 75 -12.15 10.17 -8.45
C HIS A 75 -13.14 9.19 -9.08
N GLU A 76 -14.44 9.40 -8.85
CA GLU A 76 -15.49 8.81 -9.70
C GLU A 76 -15.46 9.40 -11.11
#